data_AF-F2IDI3-F1
#
_entry.id   AF-F2IDI3-F1
#
_cell.length_a   1.000
_cell.length_b   1.000
_cell.length_c   1.000
_cell.angle_alpha   90.00
_cell.angle_beta   90.00
_cell.angle_gamma   90.00
#
_symmetry.space_group_name_H-M   'P 1'
#
loop_
_entity.id
_entity.type
_entity.pdbx_description
1 polymer ?
#
loop_
_entity_poly.entity_id
_entity_poly.type
_entity_poly.pdbx_seq_one_letter_code
_entity_poly.pdbx_strand_id
1 'polypeptide(L)'
;MRTFLLIISFLFHLSGSAQSEHQKISTDTSLNLNSRMVSKAKTIRKLEIPHTNFSELVIVHTGFSLLYNETHEQASWVAYQLTKEETTKRFERTDKFLPDPKVSTETANNADYASSGYDRGHLAPAADMGWSEITVTESFYYSNMSPQEPSFNRGIWKKTEELVRNWAIENNSLYVVTGPVLTDSLKTIGENKVSVPNYYYKVILDYSEPSVKGIGFIMANAASKENPSYFAVSIDSVETITGIDFYPSLPDDQEIIIEKTLCIDCWSWSFQKKEGVAKEEPITTTKTASKKQVDRAIAVQCSGKTKAKKRCKHMTKSANGKCSQHGGD
;
A
#
# COMPACT_ATOMS: atom_id res chain seq x y z
N MET A 1 86.72 20.77 -11.57
CA MET A 1 87.04 19.39 -11.09
C MET A 1 86.03 18.45 -11.76
N ARG A 2 86.45 17.42 -12.52
CA ARG A 2 86.82 16.05 -12.06
C ARG A 2 85.67 15.39 -11.27
N THR A 3 85.19 14.15 -11.45
CA THR A 3 85.37 12.98 -12.37
C THR A 3 84.34 11.90 -11.94
N PHE A 4 83.86 10.86 -12.66
CA PHE A 4 84.05 10.31 -14.02
C PHE A 4 82.81 9.43 -14.41
N LEU A 5 82.88 8.59 -15.46
CA LEU A 5 81.93 7.50 -15.77
C LEU A 5 82.09 6.27 -14.84
N LEU A 6 81.08 5.40 -14.79
CA LEU A 6 81.32 3.95 -14.88
C LEU A 6 80.11 3.18 -15.44
N ILE A 7 80.35 2.46 -16.55
CA ILE A 7 79.46 1.47 -17.16
C ILE A 7 80.00 0.09 -16.77
N ILE A 8 79.15 -0.84 -16.32
CA ILE A 8 79.49 -2.27 -16.29
C ILE A 8 78.35 -3.08 -16.92
N SER A 9 78.60 -3.52 -18.13
CA SER A 9 77.82 -4.54 -18.84
C SER A 9 78.34 -5.94 -18.48
N PHE A 10 77.47 -6.87 -18.10
CA PHE A 10 77.82 -8.29 -17.99
C PHE A 10 77.19 -9.09 -19.14
N LEU A 11 78.04 -9.55 -20.04
CA LEU A 11 77.73 -10.61 -21.00
C LEU A 11 77.93 -11.96 -20.31
N PHE A 12 76.94 -12.85 -20.39
CA PHE A 12 77.18 -14.27 -20.25
C PHE A 12 76.74 -14.98 -21.53
N HIS A 13 77.70 -15.61 -22.18
CA HIS A 13 77.51 -16.52 -23.31
C HIS A 13 77.50 -17.94 -22.75
N LEU A 14 76.53 -18.76 -23.10
CA LEU A 14 76.65 -20.22 -23.02
C LEU A 14 75.71 -20.87 -24.03
N SER A 15 76.31 -21.72 -24.87
CA SER A 15 75.69 -22.45 -25.97
C SER A 15 74.97 -23.72 -25.51
N GLY A 16 73.85 -24.06 -26.16
CA GLY A 16 73.20 -25.35 -25.97
C GLY A 16 72.07 -25.59 -26.97
N SER A 17 72.28 -26.50 -27.92
CA SER A 17 71.32 -26.86 -28.97
C SER A 17 70.53 -28.12 -28.63
N ALA A 18 69.19 -28.09 -28.76
CA ALA A 18 68.34 -29.28 -28.89
C ALA A 18 67.04 -28.94 -29.66
N GLN A 19 66.44 -29.93 -30.33
CA GLN A 19 65.29 -29.78 -31.24
C GLN A 19 63.98 -30.35 -30.66
N SER A 20 62.87 -30.10 -31.38
CA SER A 20 61.50 -30.63 -31.19
C SER A 20 60.72 -30.04 -29.98
N GLU A 21 59.39 -29.90 -30.03
CA GLU A 21 58.40 -30.63 -30.82
C GLU A 21 57.20 -29.76 -31.31
N HIS A 22 56.29 -30.35 -32.08
CA HIS A 22 55.14 -29.70 -32.73
C HIS A 22 54.03 -29.25 -31.74
N GLN A 23 53.23 -28.24 -32.11
CA GLN A 23 51.85 -28.43 -32.62
C GLN A 23 51.16 -27.08 -32.96
N LYS A 24 50.53 -27.00 -34.16
CA LYS A 24 49.60 -25.91 -34.51
C LYS A 24 48.25 -26.17 -33.86
N ILE A 25 47.61 -25.13 -33.30
CA ILE A 25 46.16 -25.15 -33.04
C ILE A 25 45.49 -24.04 -33.85
N SER A 26 44.33 -24.40 -34.41
CA SER A 26 43.58 -23.60 -35.36
C SER A 26 42.64 -22.59 -34.70
N THR A 27 42.12 -21.73 -35.56
CA THR A 27 41.12 -20.68 -35.38
C THR A 27 39.87 -21.01 -34.56
N ASP A 28 39.30 -19.90 -34.06
CA ASP A 28 37.86 -19.59 -34.02
C ASP A 28 37.08 -19.87 -32.72
N THR A 29 36.85 -18.81 -31.95
CA THR A 29 35.52 -18.59 -31.35
C THR A 29 35.28 -17.11 -31.04
N SER A 30 34.33 -16.51 -31.75
CA SER A 30 33.74 -15.21 -31.39
C SER A 30 32.81 -15.36 -30.19
N LEU A 31 33.33 -15.21 -28.96
CA LEU A 31 32.53 -15.32 -27.74
C LEU A 31 32.03 -13.97 -27.21
N ASN A 32 30.82 -13.64 -27.67
CA ASN A 32 29.69 -13.30 -26.79
C ASN A 32 29.85 -12.09 -25.82
N LEU A 33 29.89 -10.88 -26.38
CA LEU A 33 29.90 -9.61 -25.64
C LEU A 33 28.51 -9.13 -25.12
N ASN A 34 27.45 -9.95 -25.21
CA ASN A 34 26.08 -9.56 -24.87
C ASN A 34 25.51 -10.16 -23.56
N SER A 35 26.30 -10.89 -22.78
CA SER A 35 25.81 -11.57 -21.57
C SER A 35 25.82 -10.71 -20.29
N ARG A 36 25.71 -9.38 -20.37
CA ARG A 36 25.88 -8.49 -19.19
C ARG A 36 24.94 -7.28 -19.08
N MET A 37 23.70 -7.41 -19.55
CA MET A 37 22.57 -6.56 -19.09
C MET A 37 21.29 -7.37 -18.91
N VAL A 38 21.25 -8.19 -17.85
CA VAL A 38 20.00 -8.53 -17.15
C VAL A 38 20.25 -8.27 -15.67
N SER A 39 20.11 -7.02 -15.27
CA SER A 39 20.04 -6.66 -13.85
C SER A 39 18.77 -7.27 -13.28
N LYS A 40 18.91 -8.41 -12.60
CA LYS A 40 17.83 -9.03 -11.84
C LYS A 40 17.27 -7.97 -10.89
N ALA A 41 16.01 -7.58 -11.08
CA ALA A 41 15.39 -6.48 -10.36
C ALA A 41 15.63 -6.64 -8.84
N LYS A 42 16.14 -5.59 -8.19
CA LYS A 42 16.44 -5.59 -6.76
C LYS A 42 15.12 -5.70 -6.01
N THR A 43 14.78 -6.90 -5.52
CA THR A 43 13.59 -7.11 -4.70
C THR A 43 13.70 -6.26 -3.43
N ILE A 44 12.92 -5.18 -3.37
CA ILE A 44 12.77 -4.36 -2.19
C ILE A 44 11.98 -5.20 -1.18
N ARG A 45 12.44 -5.23 0.07
CA ARG A 45 11.78 -5.96 1.16
C ARG A 45 11.03 -4.97 2.03
N LYS A 46 9.91 -5.40 2.63
CA LYS A 46 9.11 -4.59 3.54
C LYS A 46 8.59 -3.27 2.91
N LEU A 47 8.22 -3.32 1.62
CA LEU A 47 7.66 -2.17 0.91
C LEU A 47 6.43 -1.61 1.63
N GLU A 48 5.63 -2.48 2.26
CA GLU A 48 4.44 -2.12 3.01
C GLU A 48 4.73 -1.32 4.30
N ILE A 49 5.95 -1.29 4.82
CA ILE A 49 6.23 -0.67 6.13
C ILE A 49 6.42 0.84 5.95
N PRO A 50 5.57 1.70 6.55
CA PRO A 50 5.73 3.16 6.51
C PRO A 50 7.00 3.62 7.23
N HIS A 51 7.36 4.90 7.08
CA HIS A 51 8.48 5.48 7.80
C HIS A 51 8.23 5.41 9.31
N THR A 52 9.25 5.00 10.06
CA THR A 52 9.23 4.96 11.53
C THR A 52 10.47 5.61 12.12
N ASN A 53 10.25 6.34 13.22
CA ASN A 53 11.30 6.95 14.00
C ASN A 53 12.05 5.89 14.84
N PHE A 54 13.31 6.15 15.19
CA PHE A 54 14.13 5.19 15.95
C PHE A 54 13.55 4.79 17.32
N SER A 55 12.68 5.61 17.90
CA SER A 55 11.98 5.35 19.17
C SER A 55 10.69 4.54 19.02
N GLU A 56 10.21 4.30 17.81
CA GLU A 56 8.94 3.63 17.54
C GLU A 56 9.14 2.12 17.39
N LEU A 57 8.35 1.33 18.12
CA LEU A 57 8.40 -0.12 18.07
C LEU A 57 7.32 -0.66 17.11
N VAL A 58 7.77 -1.14 15.94
CA VAL A 58 6.89 -1.89 15.03
C VAL A 58 6.68 -3.30 15.58
N ILE A 59 5.44 -3.62 15.92
CA ILE A 59 5.01 -4.96 16.33
C ILE A 59 4.79 -5.79 15.07
N VAL A 60 5.46 -6.94 14.97
CA VAL A 60 5.39 -7.84 13.82
C VAL A 60 4.61 -9.11 14.17
N HIS A 61 3.51 -9.33 13.47
CA HIS A 61 2.72 -10.56 13.45
C HIS A 61 2.99 -11.36 12.18
N THR A 62 2.43 -12.56 12.07
CA THR A 62 2.72 -13.49 10.98
C THR A 62 2.15 -13.01 9.64
N GLY A 63 1.02 -12.30 9.65
CA GLY A 63 0.34 -11.79 8.45
C GLY A 63 0.37 -10.26 8.29
N PHE A 64 0.78 -9.50 9.31
CA PHE A 64 0.83 -8.04 9.28
C PHE A 64 1.83 -7.49 10.29
N SER A 65 2.23 -6.24 10.12
CA SER A 65 2.93 -5.44 11.13
C SER A 65 2.08 -4.24 11.52
N LEU A 66 2.28 -3.69 12.72
CA LEU A 66 1.60 -2.47 13.16
C LEU A 66 2.49 -1.58 14.03
N LEU A 67 2.14 -0.30 14.09
CA LEU A 67 2.64 0.64 15.08
C LEU A 67 1.53 0.94 16.08
N TYR A 68 1.64 0.40 17.30
CA TYR A 68 0.64 0.62 18.35
C TYR A 68 0.77 2.03 18.94
N ASN A 69 -0.35 2.64 19.31
CA ASN A 69 -0.40 3.98 19.86
C ASN A 69 -1.13 3.98 21.21
N GLU A 70 -0.35 3.97 22.28
CA GLU A 70 -0.80 4.00 23.69
C GLU A 70 -1.78 5.14 23.99
N THR A 71 -1.66 6.30 23.33
CA THR A 71 -2.56 7.44 23.57
C THR A 71 -3.98 7.21 23.02
N HIS A 72 -4.12 6.29 22.06
CA HIS A 72 -5.37 6.01 21.38
C HIS A 72 -5.88 4.57 21.58
N GLU A 73 -5.11 3.71 22.25
CA GLU A 73 -5.36 2.27 22.48
C GLU A 73 -5.74 1.49 21.22
N GLN A 74 -5.03 1.79 20.13
CA GLN A 74 -5.15 1.13 18.82
C GLN A 74 -3.89 1.41 17.98
N ALA A 75 -3.73 0.72 16.85
CA ALA A 75 -2.65 1.03 15.93
C ALA A 75 -2.82 2.39 15.22
N SER A 76 -1.73 3.17 15.12
CA SER A 76 -1.63 4.30 14.18
C SER A 76 -1.76 3.82 12.74
N TRP A 77 -1.13 2.67 12.43
CA TRP A 77 -1.22 2.00 11.15
C TRP A 77 -1.01 0.49 11.30
N VAL A 78 -1.62 -0.26 10.39
CA VAL A 78 -1.37 -1.70 10.15
C VAL A 78 -0.95 -1.86 8.70
N ALA A 79 0.12 -2.61 8.46
CA ALA A 79 0.76 -2.80 7.17
C ALA A 79 0.91 -4.30 6.85
N TYR A 80 0.59 -4.70 5.62
CA TYR A 80 0.70 -6.08 5.16
C TYR A 80 0.89 -6.16 3.64
N GLN A 81 1.62 -7.18 3.19
CA GLN A 81 1.52 -7.64 1.81
C GLN A 81 0.25 -8.51 1.70
N LEU A 82 -0.50 -8.37 0.62
CA LEU A 82 -1.62 -9.24 0.26
C LEU A 82 -1.35 -9.86 -1.12
N THR A 83 -0.94 -11.12 -1.13
CA THR A 83 -0.81 -11.89 -2.37
C THR A 83 -2.14 -12.50 -2.80
N LYS A 84 -2.23 -12.83 -4.09
CA LYS A 84 -3.33 -13.59 -4.69
C LYS A 84 -3.59 -14.90 -3.95
N GLU A 85 -2.53 -15.62 -3.59
CA GLU A 85 -2.58 -16.90 -2.90
C GLU A 85 -3.20 -16.77 -1.50
N GLU A 86 -2.92 -15.65 -0.81
CA GLU A 86 -3.43 -15.34 0.53
C GLU A 86 -4.92 -14.94 0.53
N THR A 87 -5.45 -14.43 -0.59
CA THR A 87 -6.91 -14.22 -0.75
C THR A 87 -7.71 -15.54 -0.73
N THR A 88 -7.04 -16.69 -0.89
CA THR A 88 -7.67 -18.01 -0.78
C THR A 88 -7.82 -18.38 0.68
N LYS A 89 -9.02 -18.16 1.22
CA LYS A 89 -9.40 -18.58 2.58
C LYS A 89 -9.26 -20.10 2.76
N ARG A 90 -8.44 -20.52 3.72
CA ARG A 90 -8.20 -21.91 4.14
C ARG A 90 -8.71 -22.21 5.56
N PHE A 91 -8.81 -21.18 6.39
CA PHE A 91 -9.25 -21.27 7.79
C PHE A 91 -10.46 -20.37 8.04
N GLU A 92 -11.32 -20.79 8.97
CA GLU A 92 -12.50 -20.03 9.39
C GLU A 92 -12.15 -18.90 10.36
N ARG A 93 -13.02 -17.89 10.44
CA ARG A 93 -12.89 -16.81 11.43
C ARG A 93 -13.03 -17.40 12.84
N THR A 94 -12.17 -16.96 13.76
CA THR A 94 -12.26 -17.40 15.17
C THR A 94 -13.37 -16.67 15.93
N ASP A 95 -13.62 -15.39 15.57
CA ASP A 95 -14.47 -14.44 16.29
C ASP A 95 -14.16 -14.33 17.81
N LYS A 96 -12.91 -14.68 18.18
CA LYS A 96 -12.35 -14.61 19.53
C LYS A 96 -11.41 -13.41 19.64
N PHE A 97 -11.95 -12.28 20.09
CA PHE A 97 -11.17 -11.06 20.33
C PHE A 97 -10.35 -11.18 21.61
N LEU A 98 -9.03 -10.93 21.50
CA LEU A 98 -8.04 -11.16 22.55
C LEU A 98 -7.09 -9.95 22.69
N PRO A 99 -6.52 -9.67 23.87
CA PRO A 99 -5.40 -8.73 24.00
C PRO A 99 -4.21 -9.18 23.13
N ASP A 100 -3.41 -8.23 22.65
CA ASP A 100 -2.20 -8.55 21.89
C ASP A 100 -1.03 -8.89 22.82
N PRO A 101 -0.48 -10.13 22.80
CA PRO A 101 0.64 -10.51 23.66
C PRO A 101 1.99 -9.85 23.29
N LYS A 102 2.06 -9.08 22.19
CA LYS A 102 3.26 -8.34 21.75
C LYS A 102 3.19 -6.84 22.08
N VAL A 103 2.03 -6.32 22.51
CA VAL A 103 1.95 -4.99 23.13
C VAL A 103 2.46 -5.12 24.57
N SER A 104 3.48 -4.34 24.94
CA SER A 104 4.17 -4.45 26.24
C SER A 104 3.45 -3.79 27.41
N THR A 105 2.42 -3.00 27.10
CA THR A 105 1.57 -2.24 28.03
C THR A 105 0.26 -3.01 28.22
N GLU A 106 -0.89 -2.37 28.00
CA GLU A 106 -2.19 -3.03 27.91
C GLU A 106 -2.76 -2.79 26.51
N THR A 107 -3.87 -3.44 26.18
CA THR A 107 -4.66 -3.07 25.01
C THR A 107 -6.10 -2.84 25.41
N ALA A 108 -6.84 -2.19 24.51
CA ALA A 108 -8.29 -2.32 24.47
C ALA A 108 -8.76 -3.78 24.67
N ASN A 109 -9.95 -3.97 25.25
CA ASN A 109 -10.48 -5.29 25.53
C ASN A 109 -12.03 -5.36 25.34
N ASN A 110 -12.63 -6.51 25.64
CA ASN A 110 -14.07 -6.73 25.46
C ASN A 110 -14.95 -5.77 26.29
N ALA A 111 -14.50 -5.30 27.45
CA ALA A 111 -15.24 -4.36 28.28
C ALA A 111 -15.29 -2.96 27.65
N ASP A 112 -14.21 -2.52 27.00
CA ASP A 112 -14.18 -1.18 26.37
C ASP A 112 -15.19 -1.02 25.23
N TYR A 113 -15.40 -2.11 24.47
CA TYR A 113 -16.37 -2.15 23.37
C TYR A 113 -17.79 -2.53 23.83
N ALA A 114 -17.96 -3.06 25.04
CA ALA A 114 -19.26 -3.50 25.55
C ALA A 114 -20.24 -2.33 25.66
N SER A 115 -21.39 -2.43 24.98
CA SER A 115 -22.42 -1.37 24.93
C SER A 115 -21.95 0.00 24.39
N SER A 116 -20.77 0.08 23.78
CA SER A 116 -20.20 1.34 23.25
C SER A 116 -20.94 1.91 22.04
N GLY A 117 -21.67 1.07 21.31
CA GLY A 117 -22.30 1.36 20.03
C GLY A 117 -21.43 1.05 18.81
N TYR A 118 -20.11 0.85 18.99
CA TYR A 118 -19.16 0.61 17.91
C TYR A 118 -18.85 -0.88 17.72
N ASP A 119 -18.55 -1.26 16.49
CA ASP A 119 -17.93 -2.54 16.17
C ASP A 119 -16.45 -2.54 16.52
N ARG A 120 -15.94 -3.75 16.79
CA ARG A 120 -14.51 -4.08 16.77
C ARG A 120 -14.08 -4.21 15.31
N GLY A 121 -13.96 -3.07 14.64
CA GLY A 121 -13.60 -2.96 13.23
C GLY A 121 -12.15 -3.34 13.04
N HIS A 122 -11.89 -4.28 12.13
CA HIS A 122 -10.52 -4.72 11.84
C HIS A 122 -9.81 -3.66 10.98
N LEU A 123 -8.50 -3.49 11.20
CA LEU A 123 -7.63 -2.72 10.31
C LEU A 123 -7.07 -3.65 9.21
N ALA A 124 -6.31 -4.68 9.58
CA ALA A 124 -6.05 -5.85 8.74
C ALA A 124 -7.26 -6.82 8.79
N PRO A 125 -8.02 -7.01 7.69
CA PRO A 125 -9.24 -7.81 7.72
C PRO A 125 -8.95 -9.30 7.93
N ALA A 126 -9.70 -9.99 8.79
CA ALA A 126 -9.54 -11.44 8.99
C ALA A 126 -9.80 -12.27 7.71
N ALA A 127 -10.47 -11.68 6.71
CA ALA A 127 -10.65 -12.30 5.39
C ALA A 127 -9.37 -12.28 4.54
N ASP A 128 -8.47 -11.31 4.77
CA ASP A 128 -7.14 -11.22 4.14
C ASP A 128 -6.15 -12.15 4.85
N MET A 129 -6.44 -12.50 6.11
CA MET A 129 -5.60 -13.31 7.00
C MET A 129 -6.05 -14.79 7.09
N GLY A 130 -7.03 -15.21 6.27
CA GLY A 130 -7.65 -16.53 6.33
C GLY A 130 -6.81 -17.70 5.78
N TRP A 131 -5.55 -17.48 5.39
CA TRP A 131 -4.69 -18.46 4.73
C TRP A 131 -3.87 -19.34 5.70
N SER A 132 -3.81 -18.98 6.99
CA SER A 132 -3.23 -19.74 8.09
C SER A 132 -4.08 -19.60 9.36
N GLU A 133 -4.10 -20.62 10.22
CA GLU A 133 -4.75 -20.58 11.55
C GLU A 133 -4.13 -19.49 12.45
N ILE A 134 -2.80 -19.31 12.33
CA ILE A 134 -2.07 -18.30 13.11
C ILE A 134 -2.50 -16.90 12.69
N THR A 135 -2.48 -16.60 11.39
CA THR A 135 -2.80 -15.25 10.89
C THR A 135 -4.26 -14.87 11.12
N VAL A 136 -5.20 -15.81 10.94
CA VAL A 136 -6.60 -15.52 11.26
C VAL A 136 -6.76 -15.29 12.76
N THR A 137 -6.04 -16.01 13.63
CA THR A 137 -6.07 -15.78 15.08
C THR A 137 -5.47 -14.42 15.48
N GLU A 138 -4.26 -14.10 14.99
CA GLU A 138 -3.60 -12.81 15.25
C GLU A 138 -4.44 -11.62 14.75
N SER A 139 -5.22 -11.79 13.67
CA SER A 139 -6.11 -10.74 13.16
C SER A 139 -7.23 -10.33 14.12
N PHE A 140 -7.54 -11.12 15.16
CA PHE A 140 -8.50 -10.78 16.21
C PHE A 140 -7.87 -10.12 17.46
N TYR A 141 -6.57 -9.81 17.45
CA TYR A 141 -5.97 -9.03 18.52
C TYR A 141 -6.52 -7.61 18.56
N TYR A 142 -6.71 -7.07 19.77
CA TYR A 142 -7.24 -5.72 19.97
C TYR A 142 -6.34 -4.60 19.43
N SER A 143 -5.04 -4.85 19.27
CA SER A 143 -4.12 -3.96 18.55
C SER A 143 -4.49 -3.73 17.09
N ASN A 144 -5.17 -4.71 16.46
CA ASN A 144 -5.70 -4.65 15.10
C ASN A 144 -7.17 -4.16 15.05
N MET A 145 -7.75 -3.76 16.19
CA MET A 145 -9.13 -3.26 16.27
C MET A 145 -9.19 -1.74 16.39
N SER A 146 -10.26 -1.17 15.86
CA SER A 146 -10.59 0.24 16.05
C SER A 146 -12.12 0.43 16.17
N PRO A 147 -12.63 1.41 16.95
CA PRO A 147 -14.06 1.68 17.11
C PRO A 147 -14.74 2.20 15.83
N GLN A 148 -15.18 1.27 14.99
CA GLN A 148 -15.89 1.58 13.75
C GLN A 148 -17.40 1.60 13.96
N GLU A 149 -18.06 2.61 13.40
CA GLU A 149 -19.52 2.70 13.33
C GLU A 149 -20.07 1.49 12.54
N PRO A 150 -21.05 0.71 13.05
CA PRO A 150 -21.47 -0.54 12.40
C PRO A 150 -21.95 -0.37 10.95
N SER A 151 -22.54 0.79 10.64
CA SER A 151 -22.96 1.13 9.27
C SER A 151 -21.80 1.51 8.32
N PHE A 152 -20.65 1.88 8.87
CA PHE A 152 -19.39 2.07 8.14
C PHE A 152 -18.66 0.74 7.92
N ASN A 153 -18.33 0.05 9.02
CA ASN A 153 -17.60 -1.23 9.05
C ASN A 153 -18.23 -2.25 8.10
N ARG A 154 -19.50 -2.58 8.34
CA ARG A 154 -20.25 -3.62 7.60
C ARG A 154 -20.71 -3.14 6.21
N GLY A 155 -20.50 -1.86 5.91
CA GLY A 155 -20.95 -1.15 4.72
C GLY A 155 -19.81 -0.82 3.76
N ILE A 156 -19.42 0.46 3.69
CA ILE A 156 -18.44 0.95 2.72
C ILE A 156 -17.01 0.47 3.00
N TRP A 157 -16.67 0.25 4.27
CA TRP A 157 -15.34 -0.26 4.64
C TRP A 157 -15.14 -1.68 4.10
N LYS A 158 -16.02 -2.61 4.48
CA LYS A 158 -16.06 -3.97 3.93
C LYS A 158 -16.04 -4.02 2.39
N LYS A 159 -16.81 -3.17 1.69
CA LYS A 159 -16.78 -3.10 0.21
C LYS A 159 -15.40 -2.73 -0.33
N THR A 160 -14.68 -1.86 0.36
CA THR A 160 -13.32 -1.45 -0.02
C THR A 160 -12.33 -2.57 0.24
N GLU A 161 -12.45 -3.30 1.35
CA GLU A 161 -11.66 -4.52 1.59
C GLU A 161 -11.93 -5.60 0.52
N GLU A 162 -13.19 -5.80 0.11
CA GLU A 162 -13.56 -6.73 -0.97
C GLU A 162 -12.95 -6.32 -2.32
N LEU A 163 -12.88 -5.01 -2.60
CA LEU A 163 -12.23 -4.47 -3.78
C LEU A 163 -10.71 -4.69 -3.77
N VAL A 164 -10.04 -4.43 -2.64
CA VAL A 164 -8.59 -4.64 -2.49
C VAL A 164 -8.21 -6.12 -2.64
N ARG A 165 -9.01 -7.06 -2.13
CA ARG A 165 -8.83 -8.49 -2.41
C ARG A 165 -8.95 -8.83 -3.90
N ASN A 166 -9.91 -8.24 -4.62
CA ASN A 166 -10.03 -8.45 -6.07
C ASN A 166 -8.78 -7.93 -6.81
N TRP A 167 -8.28 -6.76 -6.42
CA TRP A 167 -7.04 -6.22 -6.99
C TRP A 167 -5.81 -7.09 -6.69
N ALA A 168 -5.71 -7.74 -5.53
CA ALA A 168 -4.63 -8.69 -5.27
C ALA A 168 -4.70 -9.92 -6.18
N ILE A 169 -5.90 -10.39 -6.53
CA ILE A 169 -6.11 -11.50 -7.49
C ILE A 169 -5.72 -11.09 -8.92
N GLU A 170 -6.02 -9.85 -9.31
CA GLU A 170 -5.74 -9.28 -10.63
C GLU A 170 -4.26 -8.94 -10.83
N ASN A 171 -3.59 -8.35 -9.82
CA ASN A 171 -2.21 -7.84 -9.90
C ASN A 171 -1.17 -8.72 -9.18
N ASN A 172 -1.56 -9.93 -8.76
CA ASN A 172 -0.77 -10.94 -8.02
C ASN A 172 -0.35 -10.58 -6.59
N SER A 173 0.04 -9.33 -6.31
CA SER A 173 0.29 -8.88 -4.93
C SER A 173 0.14 -7.38 -4.75
N LEU A 174 -0.33 -6.96 -3.58
CA LEU A 174 -0.43 -5.56 -3.18
C LEU A 174 0.31 -5.33 -1.86
N TYR A 175 0.83 -4.12 -1.67
CA TYR A 175 1.36 -3.65 -0.40
C TYR A 175 0.36 -2.66 0.21
N VAL A 176 -0.28 -3.06 1.30
CA VAL A 176 -1.43 -2.37 1.89
C VAL A 176 -1.05 -1.79 3.24
N VAL A 177 -1.28 -0.49 3.41
CA VAL A 177 -1.24 0.17 4.74
C VAL A 177 -2.61 0.75 5.03
N THR A 178 -3.04 0.64 6.28
CA THR A 178 -4.39 1.04 6.67
C THR A 178 -4.44 1.46 8.12
N GLY A 179 -5.29 2.42 8.44
CA GLY A 179 -5.35 2.92 9.80
C GLY A 179 -6.49 3.90 10.05
N PRO A 180 -6.68 4.25 11.33
CA PRO A 180 -7.48 5.39 11.75
C PRO A 180 -6.75 6.72 11.49
N VAL A 181 -7.49 7.79 11.21
CA VAL A 181 -6.93 9.15 11.27
C VAL A 181 -7.00 9.62 12.72
N LEU A 182 -5.87 9.47 13.43
CA LEU A 182 -5.73 9.82 14.84
C LEU A 182 -5.40 11.31 14.99
N THR A 183 -6.16 11.99 15.85
CA THR A 183 -5.98 13.41 16.17
C THR A 183 -6.22 13.64 17.65
N ASP A 184 -5.78 14.79 18.16
CA ASP A 184 -6.18 15.25 19.49
C ASP A 184 -7.71 15.34 19.62
N SER A 185 -8.20 15.20 20.86
CA SER A 185 -9.61 15.43 21.23
C SER A 185 -10.65 14.55 20.52
N LEU A 186 -10.26 13.36 20.04
CA LEU A 186 -11.22 12.33 19.63
C LEU A 186 -12.12 11.90 20.81
N LYS A 187 -13.32 11.42 20.49
CA LYS A 187 -14.17 10.74 21.49
C LYS A 187 -13.50 9.44 21.91
N THR A 188 -13.84 8.92 23.08
CA THR A 188 -13.27 7.66 23.59
C THR A 188 -14.35 6.71 24.08
N ILE A 189 -14.07 5.41 24.08
CA ILE A 189 -14.91 4.36 24.67
C ILE A 189 -14.12 3.58 25.74
N GLY A 190 -14.85 2.93 26.64
CA GLY A 190 -14.25 2.08 27.66
C GLY A 190 -13.51 2.79 28.80
N GLU A 191 -12.94 2.00 29.70
CA GLU A 191 -12.09 2.49 30.80
C GLU A 191 -10.69 2.84 30.29
N ASN A 192 -10.22 2.10 29.28
CA ASN A 192 -8.94 2.34 28.60
C ASN A 192 -8.98 3.55 27.64
N LYS A 193 -10.15 4.19 27.46
CA LYS A 193 -10.33 5.40 26.63
C LYS A 193 -9.91 5.20 25.17
N VAL A 194 -10.23 4.04 24.61
CA VAL A 194 -9.99 3.71 23.20
C VAL A 194 -10.59 4.79 22.32
N SER A 195 -9.75 5.46 21.51
CA SER A 195 -10.19 6.59 20.69
C SER A 195 -11.12 6.14 19.58
N VAL A 196 -12.14 6.94 19.28
CA VAL A 196 -13.08 6.75 18.18
C VAL A 196 -12.69 7.69 17.03
N PRO A 197 -12.07 7.18 15.95
CA PRO A 197 -11.63 8.00 14.83
C PRO A 197 -12.82 8.59 14.07
N ASN A 198 -12.67 9.83 13.59
CA ASN A 198 -13.65 10.44 12.68
C ASN A 198 -13.51 9.91 11.25
N TYR A 199 -12.31 9.45 10.87
CA TYR A 199 -11.97 8.96 9.53
C TYR A 199 -11.05 7.75 9.61
N TYR A 200 -11.07 6.93 8.56
CA TYR A 200 -10.15 5.84 8.30
C TYR A 200 -9.53 6.00 6.92
N TYR A 201 -8.34 5.41 6.74
CA TYR A 201 -7.64 5.38 5.48
C TYR A 201 -7.14 3.99 5.12
N LYS A 202 -6.93 3.79 3.82
CA LYS A 202 -6.15 2.68 3.28
C LYS A 202 -5.36 3.20 2.08
N VAL A 203 -4.05 2.96 2.05
CA VAL A 203 -3.19 3.17 0.89
C VAL A 203 -2.76 1.81 0.35
N ILE A 204 -2.69 1.71 -0.97
CA ILE A 204 -2.41 0.48 -1.70
C ILE A 204 -1.39 0.80 -2.79
N LEU A 205 -0.31 0.02 -2.81
CA LEU A 205 0.70 0.00 -3.87
C LEU A 205 0.64 -1.33 -4.59
N ASP A 206 0.52 -1.27 -5.92
CA ASP A 206 0.89 -2.35 -6.83
C ASP A 206 2.26 -2.00 -7.41
N TYR A 207 3.28 -2.79 -7.06
CA TYR A 207 4.67 -2.60 -7.50
C TYR A 207 5.06 -3.63 -8.59
N SER A 208 4.09 -4.03 -9.42
CA SER A 208 4.27 -4.99 -10.49
C SER A 208 4.61 -4.30 -11.82
N GLU A 209 5.83 -4.51 -12.31
CA GLU A 209 6.25 -4.07 -13.64
C GLU A 209 5.40 -4.73 -14.76
N PRO A 210 5.00 -4.00 -15.82
CA PRO A 210 5.39 -2.63 -16.18
C PRO A 210 4.42 -1.54 -15.67
N SER A 211 3.55 -1.84 -14.69
CA SER A 211 2.38 -1.03 -14.34
C SER A 211 2.34 -0.65 -12.86
N VAL A 212 3.45 -0.14 -12.33
CA VAL A 212 3.53 0.35 -10.96
C VAL A 212 2.53 1.50 -10.72
N LYS A 213 1.74 1.41 -9.64
CA LYS A 213 0.65 2.36 -9.34
C LYS A 213 0.30 2.39 -7.84
N GLY A 214 -0.03 3.58 -7.35
CA GLY A 214 -0.54 3.82 -6.00
C GLY A 214 -1.99 4.29 -5.99
N ILE A 215 -2.67 4.13 -4.86
CA ILE A 215 -3.96 4.77 -4.57
C ILE A 215 -4.21 4.86 -3.06
N GLY A 216 -4.75 5.98 -2.61
CA GLY A 216 -5.24 6.18 -1.25
C GLY A 216 -6.76 6.22 -1.18
N PHE A 217 -7.31 5.96 0.00
CA PHE A 217 -8.71 6.17 0.35
C PHE A 217 -8.81 6.93 1.67
N ILE A 218 -9.73 7.88 1.78
CA ILE A 218 -10.09 8.54 3.03
C ILE A 218 -11.61 8.49 3.20
N MET A 219 -12.08 7.85 4.27
CA MET A 219 -13.51 7.63 4.50
C MET A 219 -13.90 8.07 5.90
N ALA A 220 -15.03 8.78 6.03
CA ALA A 220 -15.59 9.11 7.34
C ALA A 220 -16.11 7.84 8.03
N ASN A 221 -15.98 7.78 9.36
CA ASN A 221 -16.51 6.72 10.22
C ASN A 221 -18.05 6.81 10.32
N ALA A 222 -18.73 6.64 9.19
CA ALA A 222 -20.18 6.82 9.04
C ALA A 222 -20.73 6.01 7.85
N ALA A 223 -22.04 5.82 7.83
CA ALA A 223 -22.74 5.20 6.71
C ALA A 223 -22.47 5.92 5.37
N SER A 224 -22.19 5.14 4.31
CA SER A 224 -22.12 5.64 2.94
C SER A 224 -22.84 4.70 1.97
N LYS A 225 -23.45 5.28 0.93
CA LYS A 225 -24.06 4.58 -0.21
C LYS A 225 -23.22 4.68 -1.49
N GLU A 226 -22.16 5.47 -1.48
CA GLU A 226 -21.26 5.67 -2.62
C GLU A 226 -20.44 4.40 -2.92
N ASN A 227 -19.78 4.39 -4.08
CA ASN A 227 -18.79 3.38 -4.43
C ASN A 227 -17.41 3.74 -3.84
N PRO A 228 -16.51 2.78 -3.60
CA PRO A 228 -15.16 3.07 -3.08
C PRO A 228 -14.40 4.14 -3.90
N SER A 229 -14.56 4.17 -5.22
CA SER A 229 -13.94 5.17 -6.11
C SER A 229 -14.27 6.62 -5.78
N TYR A 230 -15.40 6.90 -5.12
CA TYR A 230 -15.75 8.24 -4.66
C TYR A 230 -14.79 8.78 -3.57
N PHE A 231 -14.16 7.88 -2.82
CA PHE A 231 -13.26 8.17 -1.71
C PHE A 231 -11.77 8.07 -2.08
N ALA A 232 -11.48 7.79 -3.36
CA ALA A 232 -10.12 7.63 -3.86
C ALA A 232 -9.38 8.97 -3.89
N VAL A 233 -8.14 8.96 -3.41
CA VAL A 233 -7.23 10.11 -3.31
C VAL A 233 -5.80 9.69 -3.67
N SER A 234 -4.90 10.66 -3.87
CA SER A 234 -3.45 10.37 -3.96
C SER A 234 -2.92 9.89 -2.60
N ILE A 235 -1.75 9.25 -2.56
CA ILE A 235 -1.11 8.85 -1.30
C ILE A 235 -0.68 10.10 -0.54
N ASP A 236 -0.09 11.13 -1.18
CA ASP A 236 0.20 12.47 -0.59
C ASP A 236 -0.99 13.04 0.20
N SER A 237 -2.22 12.80 -0.29
CA SER A 237 -3.44 13.33 0.33
C SER A 237 -3.77 12.62 1.65
N VAL A 238 -3.37 11.36 1.79
CA VAL A 238 -3.45 10.59 3.03
C VAL A 238 -2.34 11.04 3.98
N GLU A 239 -1.10 11.13 3.51
CA GLU A 239 0.05 11.63 4.30
C GLU A 239 -0.23 13.00 4.91
N THR A 240 -0.78 13.91 4.10
CA THR A 240 -1.16 15.27 4.52
C THR A 240 -2.11 15.28 5.73
N ILE A 241 -2.90 14.22 5.94
CA ILE A 241 -3.85 14.13 7.07
C ILE A 241 -3.42 13.17 8.18
N THR A 242 -2.51 12.24 7.92
CA THR A 242 -1.99 11.27 8.92
C THR A 242 -0.66 11.71 9.53
N GLY A 243 0.15 12.47 8.80
CA GLY A 243 1.55 12.73 9.14
C GLY A 243 2.46 11.50 8.99
N ILE A 244 1.98 10.44 8.33
CA ILE A 244 2.73 9.21 8.05
C ILE A 244 3.26 9.30 6.61
N ASP A 245 4.55 9.08 6.46
CA ASP A 245 5.28 8.89 5.19
C ASP A 245 5.15 7.40 4.78
N PHE A 246 4.58 7.13 3.62
CA PHE A 246 4.29 5.77 3.14
C PHE A 246 5.33 5.25 2.13
N TYR A 247 5.47 3.93 2.07
CA TYR A 247 6.35 3.25 1.11
C TYR A 247 7.83 3.73 1.03
N PRO A 248 8.49 4.24 2.10
CA PRO A 248 9.83 4.91 2.10
C PRO A 248 11.02 4.01 1.71
N SER A 249 10.74 2.77 1.32
CA SER A 249 11.71 1.82 0.77
C SER A 249 11.77 1.86 -0.76
N LEU A 250 10.87 2.62 -1.41
CA LEU A 250 10.93 2.92 -2.83
C LEU A 250 12.14 3.82 -3.15
N PRO A 251 12.59 3.86 -4.42
CA PRO A 251 13.48 4.92 -4.88
C PRO A 251 12.73 6.26 -4.91
N ASP A 252 13.34 7.33 -4.39
CA ASP A 252 12.76 8.68 -4.26
C ASP A 252 12.09 9.17 -5.56
N ASP A 253 12.69 8.87 -6.72
CA ASP A 253 12.20 9.28 -8.03
C ASP A 253 10.92 8.54 -8.46
N GLN A 254 10.69 7.34 -7.96
CA GLN A 254 9.47 6.58 -8.17
C GLN A 254 8.40 6.96 -7.15
N GLU A 255 8.76 7.04 -5.87
CA GLU A 255 7.91 7.41 -4.75
C GLU A 255 7.17 8.73 -5.02
N ILE A 256 7.92 9.82 -5.28
CA ILE A 256 7.38 11.16 -5.59
C ILE A 256 6.39 11.15 -6.76
N ILE A 257 6.54 10.23 -7.72
CA ILE A 257 5.64 10.09 -8.87
C ILE A 257 4.41 9.26 -8.50
N ILE A 258 4.61 8.11 -7.85
CA ILE A 258 3.57 7.15 -7.47
C ILE A 258 2.58 7.79 -6.50
N GLU A 259 3.09 8.44 -5.46
CA GLU A 259 2.27 8.87 -4.34
C GLU A 259 1.40 10.08 -4.68
N LYS A 260 1.96 10.99 -5.47
CA LYS A 260 1.28 12.18 -5.98
C LYS A 260 0.23 11.85 -7.04
N THR A 261 0.39 10.74 -7.75
CA THR A 261 -0.44 10.41 -8.92
C THR A 261 -1.71 9.67 -8.52
N LEU A 262 -2.86 10.34 -8.62
CA LEU A 262 -4.17 9.69 -8.57
C LEU A 262 -4.59 9.23 -9.98
N CYS A 263 -4.33 7.96 -10.32
CA CYS A 263 -4.84 7.34 -11.54
C CYS A 263 -6.07 6.46 -11.26
N ILE A 264 -7.27 7.03 -11.33
CA ILE A 264 -8.52 6.25 -11.13
C ILE A 264 -8.65 5.12 -12.17
N ASP A 265 -8.35 5.41 -13.44
CA ASP A 265 -8.53 4.45 -14.54
C ASP A 265 -7.46 3.33 -14.58
N CYS A 266 -6.42 3.40 -13.73
CA CYS A 266 -5.41 2.35 -13.57
C CYS A 266 -5.91 1.16 -12.72
N TRP A 267 -7.11 1.25 -12.14
CA TRP A 267 -7.67 0.28 -11.21
C TRP A 267 -9.03 -0.29 -11.68
N SER A 268 -9.25 -1.58 -11.46
CA SER A 268 -10.48 -2.30 -11.81
C SER A 268 -11.58 -2.03 -10.79
N TRP A 269 -12.54 -1.15 -11.08
CA TRP A 269 -13.62 -0.83 -10.14
C TRP A 269 -14.80 -1.82 -10.16
N SER A 270 -14.71 -2.89 -10.97
CA SER A 270 -15.73 -3.94 -11.03
C SER A 270 -15.50 -5.01 -9.97
N PHE A 271 -16.50 -5.20 -9.09
CA PHE A 271 -16.58 -6.41 -8.28
C PHE A 271 -16.78 -7.61 -9.21
N GLN A 272 -15.78 -8.50 -9.28
CA GLN A 272 -15.89 -9.74 -10.03
C GLN A 272 -17.08 -10.53 -9.48
N LYS A 273 -18.11 -10.76 -10.31
CA LYS A 273 -19.18 -11.68 -9.95
C LYS A 273 -18.55 -13.06 -9.85
N LYS A 274 -18.62 -13.69 -8.67
CA LYS A 274 -18.31 -15.13 -8.56
C LYS A 274 -19.15 -15.86 -9.62
N GLU A 275 -18.49 -16.55 -10.53
CA GLU A 275 -19.17 -17.40 -11.50
C GLU A 275 -19.93 -18.48 -10.74
N GLY A 276 -21.25 -18.32 -10.66
CA GLY A 276 -22.11 -19.38 -10.18
C GLY A 276 -22.11 -20.49 -11.21
N VAL A 277 -21.96 -21.74 -10.76
CA VAL A 277 -22.14 -22.93 -11.60
C VAL A 277 -23.45 -22.79 -12.35
N ALA A 278 -23.36 -22.68 -13.68
CA ALA A 278 -24.50 -22.35 -14.51
C ALA A 278 -25.58 -23.42 -14.40
N LYS A 279 -26.80 -23.01 -14.06
CA LYS A 279 -28.01 -23.69 -14.50
C LYS A 279 -28.44 -23.03 -15.80
N GLU A 280 -28.60 -23.82 -16.84
CA GLU A 280 -29.03 -23.32 -18.15
C GLU A 280 -30.44 -22.74 -18.07
N GLU A 281 -30.63 -21.54 -18.60
CA GLU A 281 -31.95 -20.99 -18.94
C GLU A 281 -31.95 -20.52 -20.40
N PRO A 282 -33.12 -20.59 -21.08
CA PRO A 282 -33.19 -20.55 -22.54
C PRO A 282 -33.04 -19.14 -23.13
N ILE A 283 -32.47 -19.13 -24.33
CA ILE A 283 -32.15 -17.94 -25.12
C ILE A 283 -33.40 -17.10 -25.43
N THR A 284 -33.34 -15.80 -25.13
CA THR A 284 -34.15 -14.79 -25.86
C THR A 284 -33.28 -13.63 -26.32
N THR A 285 -33.45 -13.26 -27.59
CA THR A 285 -32.69 -12.19 -28.24
C THR A 285 -33.35 -10.83 -28.02
N THR A 286 -32.58 -9.74 -27.90
CA THR A 286 -32.74 -8.55 -28.77
C THR A 286 -31.73 -7.42 -28.51
N LYS A 287 -31.14 -6.95 -29.63
CA LYS A 287 -30.86 -5.55 -30.03
C LYS A 287 -29.92 -4.66 -29.21
N THR A 288 -28.83 -4.32 -29.90
CA THR A 288 -27.92 -3.18 -29.72
C THR A 288 -28.59 -1.81 -29.63
N ALA A 289 -28.04 -0.95 -28.76
CA ALA A 289 -28.14 0.51 -28.89
C ALA A 289 -26.89 1.17 -28.26
N SER A 290 -26.13 1.93 -29.05
CA SER A 290 -25.02 2.76 -28.56
C SER A 290 -25.54 4.08 -27.99
N LYS A 291 -24.87 4.66 -26.98
CA LYS A 291 -25.09 6.07 -26.60
C LYS A 291 -23.90 6.73 -25.88
N LYS A 292 -23.36 7.72 -26.59
CA LYS A 292 -22.50 8.85 -26.19
C LYS A 292 -22.11 9.01 -24.71
N GLN A 293 -20.80 9.05 -24.51
CA GLN A 293 -20.06 9.75 -23.46
C GLN A 293 -20.57 11.20 -23.26
N VAL A 294 -20.68 11.61 -21.99
CA VAL A 294 -20.87 13.02 -21.58
C VAL A 294 -20.06 13.23 -20.29
N ASP A 295 -18.91 13.88 -20.41
CA ASP A 295 -18.05 14.16 -19.26
C ASP A 295 -18.76 15.15 -18.32
N ARG A 296 -18.89 14.78 -17.05
CA ARG A 296 -19.46 15.64 -16.00
C ARG A 296 -18.42 15.93 -14.94
N ALA A 297 -17.66 17.00 -15.14
CA ALA A 297 -16.84 17.57 -14.07
C ALA A 297 -17.69 17.84 -12.82
N ILE A 298 -17.28 17.24 -11.71
CA ILE A 298 -17.93 17.34 -10.40
C ILE A 298 -17.52 18.67 -9.75
N ALA A 299 -18.45 19.34 -9.07
CA ALA A 299 -18.15 20.61 -8.42
C ALA A 299 -17.60 20.39 -7.00
N VAL A 300 -16.42 20.94 -6.72
CA VAL A 300 -15.75 20.95 -5.41
C VAL A 300 -15.86 22.31 -4.74
N GLN A 301 -15.64 22.41 -3.43
CA GLN A 301 -15.66 23.72 -2.75
C GLN A 301 -14.38 24.50 -3.07
N CYS A 302 -14.53 25.78 -3.43
CA CYS A 302 -13.43 26.66 -3.80
C CYS A 302 -12.39 26.81 -2.66
N SER A 303 -11.12 26.56 -2.99
CA SER A 303 -9.95 26.67 -2.10
C SER A 303 -9.57 28.11 -1.72
N GLY A 304 -10.18 29.12 -2.36
CA GLY A 304 -9.90 30.55 -2.13
C GLY A 304 -10.31 31.04 -0.74
N LYS A 305 -9.73 32.16 -0.32
CA LYS A 305 -10.12 32.90 0.90
C LYS A 305 -10.67 34.27 0.52
N THR A 306 -11.81 34.61 1.10
CA THR A 306 -12.46 35.93 0.97
C THR A 306 -11.57 37.05 1.51
N LYS A 307 -11.90 38.33 1.19
CA LYS A 307 -11.20 39.51 1.76
C LYS A 307 -11.16 39.52 3.30
N ALA A 308 -12.15 38.89 3.95
CA ALA A 308 -12.19 38.69 5.41
C ALA A 308 -11.40 37.46 5.90
N LYS A 309 -10.49 36.90 5.09
CA LYS A 309 -9.67 35.68 5.31
C LYS A 309 -10.45 34.37 5.56
N LYS A 310 -11.78 34.38 5.53
CA LYS A 310 -12.64 33.19 5.66
C LYS A 310 -12.64 32.36 4.36
N ARG A 311 -12.66 31.03 4.48
CA ARG A 311 -12.75 30.06 3.36
C ARG A 311 -13.94 30.37 2.45
N CYS A 312 -13.73 30.31 1.13
CA CYS A 312 -14.77 30.52 0.14
C CYS A 312 -15.85 29.42 0.24
N LYS A 313 -17.11 29.81 0.10
CA LYS A 313 -18.26 28.88 0.12
C LYS A 313 -18.78 28.51 -1.27
N HIS A 314 -18.29 29.15 -2.33
CA HIS A 314 -18.70 28.83 -3.70
C HIS A 314 -18.16 27.47 -4.12
N MET A 315 -18.99 26.72 -4.86
CA MET A 315 -18.56 25.50 -5.54
C MET A 315 -17.94 25.87 -6.90
N THR A 316 -17.04 25.04 -7.39
CA THR A 316 -16.35 25.21 -8.67
C THR A 316 -16.09 23.86 -9.34
N LYS A 317 -16.10 23.84 -10.67
CA LYS A 317 -15.68 22.69 -11.49
C LYS A 317 -14.29 22.89 -12.11
N SER A 318 -13.66 24.03 -11.84
CA SER A 318 -12.35 24.37 -12.38
C SER A 318 -11.29 23.41 -11.83
N ALA A 319 -10.41 22.92 -12.71
CA ALA A 319 -9.37 21.94 -12.36
C ALA A 319 -8.41 22.46 -11.29
N ASN A 320 -8.23 23.79 -11.19
CA ASN A 320 -7.39 24.42 -10.18
C ASN A 320 -8.06 24.58 -8.79
N GLY A 321 -9.30 24.08 -8.61
CA GLY A 321 -10.03 24.11 -7.35
C GLY A 321 -10.48 25.50 -6.90
N LYS A 322 -10.39 26.54 -7.74
CA LYS A 322 -10.87 27.90 -7.44
C LYS A 322 -12.14 28.20 -8.24
N CYS A 323 -12.97 29.12 -7.74
CA CYS A 323 -14.11 29.67 -8.51
C CYS A 323 -13.65 30.92 -9.27
N SER A 324 -14.47 31.40 -10.21
CA SER A 324 -14.18 32.60 -11.01
C SER A 324 -13.75 33.84 -10.21
N GLN A 325 -14.30 34.03 -9.00
CA GLN A 325 -13.90 35.13 -8.09
C GLN A 325 -12.49 34.98 -7.48
N HIS A 326 -11.86 33.82 -7.63
CA HIS A 326 -10.52 33.50 -7.11
C HIS A 326 -9.58 32.98 -8.22
N GLY A 327 -9.90 33.20 -9.49
CA GLY A 327 -9.08 32.76 -10.63
C GLY A 327 -9.26 31.29 -10.99
N GLY A 328 -10.48 30.76 -10.86
CA GLY A 328 -10.89 29.52 -11.51
C GLY A 328 -11.46 29.78 -12.90
N ASP A 329 -11.01 28.98 -13.86
CA ASP A 329 -11.54 28.90 -15.23
C ASP A 329 -12.98 28.34 -15.26
#